data_AF-I0Z753-F1
#
_entry.id   AF-I0Z753-F1
#
_cell.length_a   1.000
_cell.length_b   1.000
_cell.length_c   1.000
_cell.angle_alpha   90.00
_cell.angle_beta   90.00
_cell.angle_gamma   90.00
#
_symmetry.space_group_name_H-M   'P 1'
#
loop_
_entity.id
_entity.type
_entity.pdbx_description
1 polymer ?
#
loop_
_entity_poly.entity_id
_entity_poly.type
_entity_poly.pdbx_seq_one_letter_code
_entity_poly.pdbx_strand_id
1 'polypeptide(L)'
;MLPLHLCLSDKETIARKTRTLLAIATAGEKVEEALQEHASELDFAAVRLMEKRIEAAYKSGEGKVGIQGLLLLLKRIRLIAERNAASPAERLLDDCLRVLANPTQDTDESQEEILDYMELAFDLPRAGSGPADLFAAAAMLAEEEEEDSDDDDDAGEHVGREEFVLVTRSMLEKAQEQRDMLQQALQRGDVDKAAASRVLQDRVQLIEHLQEICDLANIFM
;
A
#
# COMPACT_ATOMS: atom_id res chain seq x y z
N MET A 1 39.50 -14.50 6.59
CA MET A 1 39.37 -13.17 5.96
C MET A 1 38.02 -13.16 5.26
N LEU A 2 37.04 -12.45 5.82
CA LEU A 2 35.74 -12.25 5.18
C LEU A 2 35.89 -11.14 4.11
N PRO A 3 35.21 -11.24 2.95
CA PRO A 3 35.39 -10.29 1.87
C PRO A 3 34.81 -8.91 2.24
N LEU A 4 35.65 -7.88 2.14
CA LEU A 4 35.35 -6.46 2.40
C LEU A 4 34.22 -5.86 1.53
N HIS A 5 33.77 -6.58 0.50
CA HIS A 5 32.72 -6.12 -0.43
C HIS A 5 31.32 -6.06 0.20
N LEU A 6 31.03 -6.86 1.24
CA LEU A 6 29.71 -6.85 1.90
C LEU A 6 29.53 -5.68 2.88
N CYS A 7 30.62 -5.14 3.45
CA CYS A 7 30.56 -4.04 4.44
C CYS A 7 30.43 -2.63 3.83
N LEU A 8 30.79 -2.45 2.56
CA LEU A 8 30.72 -1.14 1.88
C LEU A 8 29.30 -0.83 1.40
N SER A 9 28.60 -1.84 0.89
CA SER A 9 27.18 -1.77 0.47
C SER A 9 26.27 -1.28 1.60
N ASP A 10 26.48 -1.74 2.83
CA ASP A 10 25.68 -1.31 3.99
C ASP A 10 25.89 0.16 4.35
N LYS A 11 27.13 0.67 4.27
CA LYS A 11 27.43 2.06 4.63
C LYS A 11 26.89 3.05 3.61
N GLU A 12 27.03 2.75 2.32
CA GLU A 12 26.49 3.57 1.25
C GLU A 12 24.96 3.57 1.27
N THR A 13 24.35 2.41 1.52
CA THR A 13 22.89 2.29 1.68
C THR A 13 22.38 3.10 2.87
N ILE A 14 23.04 3.00 4.03
CA ILE A 14 22.69 3.81 5.21
C ILE A 14 22.85 5.30 4.90
N ALA A 15 23.95 5.70 4.24
CA ALA A 15 24.20 7.10 3.90
C ALA A 15 23.14 7.64 2.94
N ARG A 16 22.76 6.87 1.91
CA ARG A 16 21.70 7.23 0.96
C ARG A 16 20.37 7.42 1.69
N LYS A 17 19.91 6.41 2.43
CA LYS A 17 18.66 6.48 3.21
C LYS A 17 18.64 7.63 4.21
N THR A 18 19.78 7.93 4.84
CA THR A 18 19.88 9.06 5.76
C THR A 18 19.71 10.40 5.03
N ARG A 19 20.27 10.55 3.83
CA ARG A 19 20.05 11.76 2.99
C ARG A 19 18.59 11.90 2.60
N THR A 20 17.96 10.79 2.20
CA THR A 20 16.55 10.74 1.83
C THR A 20 15.63 11.14 2.98
N LEU A 21 15.86 10.55 4.16
CA LEU A 21 15.12 10.92 5.37
C LEU A 21 15.32 12.38 5.76
N LEU A 22 16.53 12.93 5.56
CA LEU A 22 16.80 14.34 5.82
C LEU A 22 16.06 15.23 4.81
N ALA A 23 16.10 14.90 3.52
CA ALA A 23 15.40 15.63 2.47
C ALA A 23 13.90 15.73 2.79
N ILE A 24 13.26 14.60 3.11
CA ILE A 24 11.85 14.52 3.54
C ILE A 24 11.61 15.39 4.78
N ALA A 25 12.43 15.26 5.82
CA ALA A 25 12.25 16.01 7.07
C ALA A 25 12.40 17.53 6.89
N THR A 26 13.15 17.97 5.86
CA THR A 26 13.36 19.38 5.54
C THR A 26 12.45 19.93 4.45
N ALA A 27 11.60 19.11 3.84
CA ALA A 27 10.73 19.50 2.73
C ALA A 27 9.60 20.47 3.14
N GLY A 28 9.32 20.59 4.44
CA GLY A 28 8.32 21.53 4.96
C GLY A 28 6.92 21.23 4.42
N GLU A 29 6.33 22.20 3.70
CA GLU A 29 5.00 22.05 3.10
C GLU A 29 4.96 20.98 1.98
N LYS A 30 6.10 20.65 1.38
CA LYS A 30 6.22 19.65 0.31
C LYS A 30 6.55 18.25 0.81
N VAL A 31 6.27 17.97 2.09
CA VAL A 31 6.65 16.70 2.72
C VAL A 31 6.00 15.48 2.06
N GLU A 32 4.74 15.58 1.63
CA GLU A 32 4.04 14.48 0.96
C GLU A 32 4.59 14.24 -0.45
N GLU A 33 4.93 15.30 -1.20
CA GLU A 33 5.61 15.18 -2.50
C GLU A 33 6.97 14.48 -2.33
N ALA A 34 7.77 14.90 -1.35
CA ALA A 34 9.07 14.29 -1.07
C ALA A 34 8.97 12.82 -0.59
N LEU A 35 7.89 12.46 0.12
CA LEU A 35 7.62 11.08 0.51
C LEU A 35 7.26 10.20 -0.70
N GLN A 36 6.52 10.75 -1.68
CA GLN A 36 6.18 10.06 -2.92
C GLN A 36 7.40 9.90 -3.82
N GLU A 37 8.17 10.97 -4.03
CA GLU A 37 9.39 10.96 -4.85
C GLU A 37 10.41 9.91 -4.38
N HIS A 38 10.47 9.70 -3.06
CA HIS A 38 11.43 8.78 -2.46
C HIS A 38 10.80 7.47 -1.96
N ALA A 39 9.57 7.15 -2.36
CA ALA A 39 8.82 6.02 -1.82
C ALA A 39 9.58 4.70 -1.92
N SER A 40 10.26 4.43 -3.04
CA SER A 40 11.03 3.20 -3.27
C SER A 40 12.22 3.02 -2.31
N GLU A 41 12.73 4.11 -1.71
CA GLU A 41 13.83 4.04 -0.75
C GLU A 41 13.35 3.87 0.71
N LEU A 42 12.06 4.04 0.96
CA LEU A 42 11.43 3.97 2.29
C LEU A 42 11.05 2.52 2.62
N ASP A 43 12.00 1.80 3.19
CA ASP A 43 11.84 0.42 3.68
C ASP A 43 11.98 0.33 5.21
N PHE A 44 11.94 -0.88 5.76
CA PHE A 44 12.13 -1.12 7.19
C PHE A 44 13.53 -0.75 7.71
N ALA A 45 14.54 -0.55 6.85
CA ALA A 45 15.81 0.02 7.26
C ALA A 45 15.69 1.53 7.48
N ALA A 46 14.98 2.24 6.61
CA ALA A 46 14.65 3.66 6.80
C ALA A 46 13.81 3.90 8.06
N VAL A 47 12.81 3.04 8.32
CA VAL A 47 12.01 3.07 9.57
C VAL A 47 12.91 2.98 10.81
N ARG A 48 13.83 2.00 10.84
CA ARG A 48 14.76 1.82 11.97
C ARG A 48 15.72 3.00 12.16
N LEU A 49 16.16 3.64 11.08
CA LEU A 49 16.99 4.85 11.16
C LEU A 49 16.19 6.02 11.78
N MET A 50 14.92 6.16 11.40
CA MET A 50 14.04 7.19 11.94
C MET A 50 13.73 6.97 13.42
N GLU A 51 13.48 5.73 13.85
CA GLU A 51 13.30 5.37 15.25
C GLU A 51 14.52 5.74 16.09
N LYS A 52 15.74 5.44 15.61
CA LYS A 52 16.99 5.84 16.26
C LYS A 52 17.13 7.37 16.36
N ARG A 53 16.70 8.12 15.34
CA ARG A 53 16.72 9.59 15.36
C ARG A 53 15.77 10.14 16.41
N ILE A 54 14.57 9.57 16.54
CA ILE A 54 13.59 9.94 17.57
C ILE A 54 14.16 9.64 18.96
N GLU A 55 14.77 8.47 19.17
CA GLU A 55 15.44 8.13 20.43
C GLU A 55 16.55 9.15 20.78
N ALA A 56 17.36 9.55 19.79
CA ALA A 56 18.38 10.57 19.96
C ALA A 56 17.79 11.95 20.26
N ALA A 57 16.64 12.30 19.66
CA ALA A 57 15.92 13.55 19.93
C ALA A 57 15.42 13.62 21.37
N TYR A 58 14.85 12.51 21.88
CA TYR A 58 14.49 12.38 23.30
C TYR A 58 15.70 12.56 24.22
N LYS A 59 16.81 11.90 23.91
CA LYS A 59 18.06 11.97 24.71
C LYS A 59 18.69 13.37 24.70
N SER A 60 18.59 14.09 23.58
CA SER A 60 19.15 15.43 23.41
C SER A 60 18.29 16.54 24.01
N GLY A 61 17.12 16.20 24.55
CA GLY A 61 16.19 17.17 25.12
C GLY A 61 15.52 18.06 24.06
N GLU A 62 15.32 17.53 22.85
CA GLU A 62 14.57 18.26 21.81
C GLU A 62 13.15 18.59 22.29
N GLY A 63 12.61 19.72 21.83
CA GLY A 63 11.29 20.17 22.21
C GLY A 63 10.20 19.18 21.78
N LYS A 64 9.12 19.09 22.58
CA LYS A 64 7.98 18.19 22.33
C LYS A 64 7.41 18.29 20.91
N VAL A 65 7.36 19.50 20.36
CA VAL A 65 6.86 19.76 19.00
C VAL A 65 7.73 19.09 17.94
N GLY A 66 9.07 19.17 18.06
CA GLY A 66 9.98 18.52 17.12
C GLY A 66 9.84 17.00 17.16
N ILE A 67 9.77 16.43 18.36
CA ILE A 67 9.57 14.99 18.56
C ILE A 67 8.22 14.53 17.98
N GLN A 68 7.15 15.30 18.18
CA GLN A 68 5.84 14.98 17.61
C GLN A 68 5.88 15.00 16.07
N GLY A 69 6.55 15.98 15.46
CA GLY A 69 6.76 16.00 14.01
C GLY A 69 7.50 14.76 13.51
N LEU A 70 8.58 14.35 14.19
CA LEU A 70 9.32 13.14 13.86
C LEU A 70 8.46 11.87 14.00
N LEU A 71 7.59 11.78 15.00
CA LEU A 71 6.67 10.65 15.17
C LEU A 71 5.62 10.56 14.06
N LEU A 72 5.10 11.70 13.59
CA LEU A 72 4.18 11.74 12.46
C LEU A 72 4.88 11.28 11.17
N LEU A 73 6.10 11.75 10.92
CA LEU A 73 6.93 11.29 9.80
C LEU A 73 7.22 9.79 9.89
N LEU A 74 7.59 9.28 11.06
CA LEU A 74 7.81 7.85 11.27
C LEU A 74 6.55 7.04 10.91
N LYS A 75 5.37 7.50 11.35
CA LYS A 75 4.11 6.82 11.01
C LYS A 75 3.92 6.76 9.50
N ARG A 76 4.16 7.87 8.80
CA ARG A 76 4.00 7.95 7.34
C ARG A 76 5.00 7.07 6.59
N ILE A 77 6.29 7.14 6.96
CA ILE A 77 7.36 6.31 6.38
C ILE A 77 7.07 4.82 6.62
N ARG A 78 6.55 4.46 7.79
CA ARG A 78 6.21 3.06 8.09
C ARG A 78 5.10 2.55 7.18
N LEU A 79 4.05 3.35 6.94
CA LEU A 79 2.99 2.97 6.02
C LEU A 79 3.52 2.74 4.59
N ILE A 80 4.43 3.59 4.12
CA ILE A 80 5.07 3.41 2.80
C ILE A 80 5.93 2.14 2.78
N ALA A 81 6.71 1.90 3.83
CA ALA A 81 7.52 0.69 3.94
C ALA A 81 6.69 -0.59 4.01
N GLU A 82 5.57 -0.57 4.71
CA GLU A 82 4.60 -1.67 4.77
C GLU A 82 3.99 -1.91 3.39
N ARG A 83 3.56 -0.84 2.69
CA ARG A 83 3.03 -0.94 1.32
C ARG A 83 4.06 -1.50 0.33
N ASN A 84 5.31 -1.06 0.39
CA ASN A 84 6.39 -1.56 -0.47
C ASN A 84 6.74 -3.03 -0.21
N ALA A 85 6.51 -3.51 1.02
CA ALA A 85 6.75 -4.90 1.39
C ALA A 85 5.55 -5.81 1.12
N ALA A 86 4.38 -5.23 0.87
CA ALA A 86 3.13 -5.94 0.62
C ALA A 86 3.15 -6.59 -0.78
N SER A 87 2.49 -7.73 -0.91
CA SER A 87 2.35 -8.37 -2.21
C SER A 87 1.55 -7.47 -3.18
N PRO A 88 1.69 -7.67 -4.50
CA PRO A 88 0.87 -6.95 -5.48
C PRO A 88 -0.64 -7.05 -5.19
N ALA A 89 -1.11 -8.24 -4.79
CA ALA A 89 -2.49 -8.47 -4.37
C ALA A 89 -2.89 -7.65 -3.12
N GLU A 90 -2.02 -7.55 -2.12
CA GLU A 90 -2.27 -6.75 -0.92
C GLU A 90 -2.29 -5.24 -1.24
N ARG A 91 -1.45 -4.78 -2.17
CA ARG A 91 -1.44 -3.38 -2.62
C ARG A 91 -2.70 -3.02 -3.40
N LEU A 92 -3.11 -3.88 -4.33
CA LEU A 92 -4.37 -3.73 -5.06
C LEU A 92 -5.56 -3.69 -4.09
N LEU A 93 -5.56 -4.52 -3.06
CA LEU A 93 -6.61 -4.53 -2.04
C LEU A 93 -6.64 -3.23 -1.22
N ASP A 94 -5.47 -2.70 -0.84
CA ASP A 94 -5.34 -1.40 -0.17
C ASP A 94 -5.90 -0.26 -1.04
N ASP A 95 -5.62 -0.28 -2.35
CA ASP A 95 -6.16 0.69 -3.30
C ASP A 95 -7.68 0.60 -3.42
N CYS A 96 -8.25 -0.60 -3.56
CA CYS A 96 -9.70 -0.81 -3.57
C CYS A 96 -10.38 -0.32 -2.28
N LEU A 97 -9.79 -0.63 -1.11
CA LEU A 97 -10.31 -0.20 0.18
C LEU A 97 -10.24 1.32 0.35
N ARG A 98 -9.23 1.97 -0.23
CA ARG A 98 -9.09 3.43 -0.21
C ARG A 98 -10.20 4.11 -1.01
N VAL A 99 -10.60 3.54 -2.15
CA VAL A 99 -11.75 4.02 -2.94
C VAL A 99 -13.03 3.94 -2.11
N LEU A 100 -13.33 2.77 -1.52
CA LEU A 100 -14.54 2.59 -0.68
C LEU A 100 -14.53 3.41 0.61
N ALA A 101 -13.34 3.75 1.13
CA ALA A 101 -13.22 4.59 2.31
C ALA A 101 -13.46 6.08 2.03
N ASN A 102 -13.62 6.48 0.76
CA ASN A 102 -13.82 7.87 0.37
C ASN A 102 -15.30 8.30 0.57
N PRO A 103 -15.62 9.10 1.61
CA PRO A 103 -17.01 9.41 1.94
C PRO A 103 -17.67 10.41 0.96
N THR A 104 -16.91 10.97 0.02
CA THR A 104 -17.43 11.95 -0.94
C THR A 104 -17.85 11.35 -2.28
N GLN A 105 -17.59 10.06 -2.48
CA GLN A 105 -17.83 9.36 -3.74
C GLN A 105 -19.12 8.55 -3.64
N ASP A 106 -19.91 8.58 -4.71
CA ASP A 106 -21.12 7.77 -4.78
C ASP A 106 -20.75 6.29 -4.96
N THR A 107 -21.56 5.37 -4.43
CA THR A 107 -21.26 3.92 -4.44
C THR A 107 -21.01 3.39 -5.86
N ASP A 108 -21.79 3.83 -6.85
CA ASP A 108 -21.63 3.40 -8.24
C ASP A 108 -20.29 3.87 -8.83
N GLU A 109 -19.85 5.10 -8.53
CA GLU A 109 -18.55 5.64 -8.97
C GLU A 109 -17.39 4.90 -8.30
N SER A 110 -17.53 4.54 -7.02
CA SER A 110 -16.53 3.72 -6.31
C SER A 110 -16.41 2.32 -6.91
N GLN A 111 -17.53 1.71 -7.31
CA GLN A 111 -17.52 0.38 -7.93
C GLN A 111 -16.84 0.41 -9.31
N GLU A 112 -17.14 1.43 -10.13
CA GLU A 112 -16.51 1.61 -11.44
C GLU A 112 -14.98 1.75 -11.31
N GLU A 113 -14.51 2.60 -10.40
CA GLU A 113 -13.08 2.80 -10.17
C GLU A 113 -12.37 1.53 -9.66
N ILE A 114 -13.03 0.75 -8.79
CA ILE A 114 -12.48 -0.55 -8.33
C ILE A 114 -12.40 -1.56 -9.48
N LEU A 115 -13.41 -1.59 -10.36
CA LEU A 115 -13.39 -2.47 -11.53
C LEU A 115 -12.27 -2.08 -12.49
N ASP A 116 -12.01 -0.78 -12.70
CA ASP A 116 -10.90 -0.29 -13.50
C ASP A 116 -9.55 -0.75 -12.93
N TYR A 117 -9.36 -0.65 -11.60
CA TYR A 117 -8.16 -1.16 -10.93
C TYR A 117 -7.98 -2.67 -11.12
N MET A 118 -9.06 -3.45 -11.01
CA MET A 118 -9.03 -4.90 -11.19
C MET A 118 -8.80 -5.30 -12.65
N GLU A 119 -9.40 -4.61 -13.63
CA GLU A 119 -9.21 -4.87 -15.05
C GLU A 119 -7.75 -4.63 -15.46
N LEU A 120 -7.15 -3.53 -14.98
CA LEU A 120 -5.74 -3.23 -15.20
C LEU A 120 -4.83 -4.26 -14.54
N ALA A 121 -5.12 -4.67 -13.29
CA ALA A 121 -4.23 -5.56 -12.54
C ALA A 121 -4.30 -7.03 -12.95
N PHE A 122 -5.46 -7.51 -13.45
CA PHE A 122 -5.65 -8.92 -13.79
C PHE A 122 -5.18 -9.29 -15.22
N ASP A 123 -4.59 -8.35 -15.98
CA ASP A 123 -4.32 -8.48 -17.42
C ASP A 123 -5.50 -9.10 -18.18
N LEU A 124 -6.72 -8.66 -17.86
CA LEU A 124 -7.86 -9.05 -18.65
C LEU A 124 -7.74 -8.39 -20.02
N PRO A 125 -7.99 -9.12 -21.11
CA PRO A 125 -8.09 -8.48 -22.42
C PRO A 125 -9.20 -7.43 -22.30
N ARG A 126 -8.81 -6.14 -22.37
CA ARG A 126 -9.72 -4.99 -22.27
C ARG A 126 -11.04 -5.34 -22.94
N ALA A 127 -12.17 -5.21 -22.26
CA ALA A 127 -13.46 -5.58 -22.83
C ALA A 127 -13.72 -4.77 -24.12
N GLY A 128 -13.35 -5.34 -25.27
CA GLY A 128 -13.23 -4.63 -26.55
C GLY A 128 -12.10 -5.13 -27.45
N SER A 129 -11.06 -5.77 -26.90
CA SER A 129 -10.08 -6.53 -27.68
C SER A 129 -10.61 -7.95 -27.89
N GLY A 130 -11.05 -8.22 -29.12
CA GLY A 130 -11.37 -9.57 -29.56
C GLY A 130 -10.18 -10.53 -29.40
N PRO A 131 -10.37 -11.84 -29.65
CA PRO A 131 -9.34 -12.85 -29.46
C PRO A 131 -8.10 -12.47 -30.28
N ALA A 132 -7.03 -12.07 -29.58
CA ALA A 132 -5.70 -11.72 -30.07
C ALA A 132 -5.69 -11.37 -31.56
N ASP A 133 -5.86 -10.09 -31.88
CA ASP A 133 -5.70 -9.61 -33.24
C ASP A 133 -4.24 -9.87 -33.67
N LEU A 134 -4.04 -10.99 -34.36
CA LEU A 134 -2.75 -11.42 -34.89
C LEU A 134 -2.15 -10.33 -35.79
N PHE A 135 -2.98 -9.41 -36.30
CA PHE A 135 -2.56 -8.24 -37.07
C PHE A 135 -2.10 -7.08 -36.18
N ALA A 136 -2.64 -6.90 -34.97
CA ALA A 136 -2.08 -5.96 -33.99
C ALA A 136 -0.73 -6.45 -33.47
N ALA A 137 -0.60 -7.75 -33.18
CA ALA A 137 0.68 -8.37 -32.83
C ALA A 137 1.71 -8.31 -33.99
N ALA A 138 1.25 -8.44 -35.24
CA ALA A 138 2.10 -8.29 -36.43
C ALA A 138 2.44 -6.82 -36.75
N ALA A 139 1.58 -5.86 -36.39
CA ALA A 139 1.85 -4.43 -36.52
C ALA A 139 2.92 -3.98 -35.52
N MET A 140 2.86 -4.45 -34.26
CA MET A 140 3.91 -4.18 -33.27
C MET A 140 5.27 -4.78 -33.66
N LEU A 141 5.28 -5.95 -34.31
CA LEU A 141 6.52 -6.55 -34.86
C LEU A 141 7.02 -5.86 -36.14
N ALA A 142 6.18 -5.09 -36.82
CA ALA A 142 6.55 -4.34 -38.03
C ALA A 142 6.99 -2.90 -37.71
N GLU A 143 6.69 -2.40 -36.52
CA GLU A 143 7.10 -1.08 -35.99
C GLU A 143 8.36 -1.15 -35.10
N GLU A 144 9.10 -2.26 -35.10
CA GLU A 144 10.48 -2.32 -34.56
C GLU A 144 11.48 -1.60 -35.49
N GLU A 145 11.22 -0.33 -35.83
CA GLU A 145 12.24 0.61 -36.29
C GLU A 145 12.01 1.97 -35.58
N GLU A 146 12.77 2.17 -34.50
CA GLU A 146 13.09 3.45 -33.86
C GLU A 146 11.94 4.22 -33.18
N GLU A 147 11.43 3.70 -32.06
CA GLU A 147 10.97 4.58 -30.96
C GLU A 147 11.63 4.14 -29.66
N ASP A 148 12.49 5.03 -29.13
CA ASP A 148 12.98 5.03 -27.75
C ASP A 148 11.76 5.06 -26.80
N SER A 149 11.18 3.90 -26.54
CA SER A 149 10.14 3.69 -25.52
C SER A 149 10.84 3.34 -24.20
N ASP A 150 11.49 4.34 -23.60
CA ASP A 150 11.86 4.34 -22.18
C ASP A 150 10.60 4.60 -21.29
N ASP A 151 9.43 4.06 -21.65
CA ASP A 151 8.14 4.25 -20.97
C ASP A 151 7.47 2.91 -20.58
N ASP A 152 8.27 1.85 -20.37
CA ASP A 152 7.81 0.53 -19.87
C ASP A 152 7.88 0.38 -18.34
N ASP A 153 7.93 1.48 -17.58
CA ASP A 153 7.94 1.45 -16.10
C ASP A 153 6.54 1.57 -15.45
N ASP A 154 5.47 1.71 -16.25
CA ASP A 154 4.08 1.80 -15.76
C ASP A 154 3.21 0.60 -16.20
N ALA A 155 3.84 -0.55 -16.50
CA ALA A 155 3.11 -1.82 -16.52
C ALA A 155 2.65 -2.12 -15.09
N GLY A 156 1.40 -1.73 -14.79
CA GLY A 156 0.74 -1.98 -13.51
C GLY A 156 1.07 -3.37 -13.00
N GLU A 157 1.43 -3.45 -11.72
CA GLU A 157 1.99 -4.67 -11.16
C GLU A 157 0.98 -5.81 -11.27
N HIS A 158 1.28 -6.78 -12.15
CA HIS A 158 0.33 -7.84 -12.49
C HIS A 158 -0.05 -8.67 -11.27
N VAL A 159 -1.36 -8.85 -11.04
CA VAL A 159 -1.91 -9.62 -9.93
C VAL A 159 -2.72 -10.79 -10.46
N GLY A 160 -2.33 -12.01 -10.09
CA GLY A 160 -3.16 -13.18 -10.35
C GLY A 160 -4.50 -13.04 -9.64
N ARG A 161 -5.60 -13.09 -10.37
CA ARG A 161 -6.94 -12.95 -9.79
C ARG A 161 -7.24 -13.93 -8.65
N GLU A 162 -6.83 -15.20 -8.80
CA GLU A 162 -7.01 -16.20 -7.74
C GLU A 162 -6.23 -15.82 -6.47
N GLU A 163 -5.04 -15.26 -6.62
CA GLU A 163 -4.21 -14.76 -5.53
C GLU A 163 -4.90 -13.57 -4.85
N PHE A 164 -5.42 -12.62 -5.63
CA PHE A 164 -6.18 -11.48 -5.09
C PHE A 164 -7.39 -11.93 -4.28
N VAL A 165 -8.24 -12.81 -4.83
CA VAL A 165 -9.43 -13.32 -4.12
C VAL A 165 -9.02 -14.08 -2.86
N LEU A 166 -7.92 -14.84 -2.89
CA LEU A 166 -7.42 -15.54 -1.71
C LEU A 166 -6.97 -14.57 -0.61
N VAL A 167 -6.23 -13.52 -0.96
CA VAL A 167 -5.77 -12.48 -0.02
C VAL A 167 -6.97 -11.75 0.59
N THR A 168 -7.91 -11.31 -0.24
CA THR A 168 -9.12 -10.61 0.21
C THR A 168 -9.98 -11.48 1.14
N ARG A 169 -10.18 -12.76 0.82
CA ARG A 169 -10.90 -13.71 1.69
C ARG A 169 -10.17 -13.95 3.01
N SER A 170 -8.84 -14.11 2.98
CA SER A 170 -8.02 -14.27 4.19
C SER A 170 -8.14 -13.04 5.11
N MET A 171 -8.16 -11.83 4.54
CA MET A 171 -8.41 -10.61 5.32
C MET A 171 -9.83 -10.55 5.87
N LEU A 172 -10.83 -10.95 5.08
CA LEU A 172 -12.24 -11.01 5.50
C LEU A 172 -12.42 -11.95 6.69
N GLU A 173 -11.86 -13.16 6.62
CA GLU A 173 -11.89 -14.13 7.72
C GLU A 173 -11.26 -13.56 9.00
N LYS A 174 -10.07 -12.96 8.90
CA LYS A 174 -9.40 -12.31 10.05
C LYS A 174 -10.24 -11.17 10.64
N ALA A 175 -10.88 -10.36 9.80
CA ALA A 175 -11.73 -9.26 10.24
C ALA A 175 -12.98 -9.78 10.99
N GLN A 176 -13.58 -10.86 10.49
CA GLN A 176 -14.71 -11.55 11.13
C GLN A 176 -14.31 -12.15 12.48
N GLU A 177 -13.17 -12.86 12.55
CA GLU A 177 -12.64 -13.40 13.81
C GLU A 177 -12.41 -12.30 14.86
N GLN A 178 -11.80 -11.17 14.46
CA GLN A 178 -11.58 -10.03 15.35
C GLN A 178 -12.89 -9.42 15.86
N ARG A 179 -13.89 -9.28 14.98
CA ARG A 179 -15.22 -8.81 15.35
C ARG A 179 -15.85 -9.73 16.39
N ASP A 180 -15.81 -11.04 16.15
CA ASP A 180 -16.45 -12.03 17.01
C ASP A 180 -15.75 -12.10 18.38
N MET A 181 -14.42 -12.02 18.42
CA MET A 181 -13.66 -11.90 19.67
C MET A 181 -14.05 -10.64 20.45
N LEU A 182 -14.15 -9.49 19.77
CA LEU A 182 -14.51 -8.21 20.42
C LEU A 182 -15.96 -8.22 20.92
N GLN A 183 -16.88 -8.81 20.16
CA GLN A 183 -18.27 -9.01 20.59
C GLN A 183 -18.36 -9.89 21.83
N GLN A 184 -17.60 -10.99 21.89
CA GLN A 184 -17.54 -11.85 23.07
C GLN A 184 -16.97 -11.11 24.29
N ALA A 185 -15.89 -10.34 24.10
CA ALA A 185 -15.30 -9.54 25.18
C ALA A 185 -16.28 -8.47 25.70
N LEU A 186 -17.05 -7.85 24.80
CA LEU A 186 -18.10 -6.89 25.15
C LEU A 186 -19.23 -7.54 25.97
N GLN A 187 -19.64 -8.77 25.60
CA GLN A 187 -20.65 -9.54 26.32
C GLN A 187 -20.18 -9.95 27.73
N ARG A 188 -18.90 -10.27 27.88
CA ARG A 188 -18.27 -10.60 29.17
C ARG A 188 -18.05 -9.37 30.07
N GLY A 189 -18.06 -8.17 29.49
CA GLY A 189 -17.80 -6.92 30.21
C GLY A 189 -16.32 -6.65 30.45
N ASP A 190 -15.44 -7.29 29.68
CA ASP A 190 -13.98 -7.19 29.83
C ASP A 190 -13.40 -5.91 29.22
N VAL A 191 -14.22 -5.14 28.49
CA VAL A 191 -13.81 -3.97 27.71
C VAL A 191 -14.81 -2.82 27.88
N ASP A 192 -14.29 -1.60 27.75
CA ASP A 192 -15.10 -0.39 27.72
C ASP A 192 -16.08 -0.42 26.54
N LYS A 193 -17.37 -0.32 26.85
CA LYS A 193 -18.46 -0.40 25.86
C LYS A 193 -18.39 0.70 24.82
N ALA A 194 -18.03 1.92 25.20
CA ALA A 194 -18.02 3.04 24.26
C ALA A 194 -16.90 2.87 23.22
N ALA A 195 -15.69 2.57 23.69
CA ALA A 195 -14.55 2.31 22.82
C ALA A 195 -14.76 1.06 21.94
N ALA A 196 -15.25 -0.03 22.52
CA ALA A 196 -15.48 -1.27 21.79
C ALA A 196 -16.60 -1.15 20.74
N SER A 197 -17.65 -0.36 21.00
CA SER A 197 -18.74 -0.16 20.03
C SER A 197 -18.26 0.53 18.76
N ARG A 198 -17.37 1.52 18.90
CA ARG A 198 -16.77 2.21 17.75
C ARG A 198 -15.91 1.26 16.93
N VAL A 199 -15.03 0.50 17.57
CA VAL A 199 -14.17 -0.48 16.90
C VAL A 199 -15.00 -1.57 16.21
N LEU A 200 -16.12 -1.99 16.83
CA LEU A 200 -17.05 -2.92 16.20
C LEU A 200 -17.69 -2.34 14.95
N GLN A 201 -18.11 -1.07 14.98
CA GLN A 201 -18.66 -0.39 13.80
C GLN A 201 -17.62 -0.32 12.67
N ASP A 202 -16.40 0.08 12.97
CA ASP A 202 -15.30 0.13 12.00
C ASP A 202 -15.02 -1.26 11.40
N ARG A 203 -15.13 -2.33 12.20
CA ARG A 203 -14.96 -3.72 11.75
C ARG A 203 -16.10 -4.22 10.88
N VAL A 204 -17.34 -3.84 11.19
CA VAL A 204 -18.50 -4.18 10.36
C VAL A 204 -18.36 -3.54 8.98
N GLN A 205 -18.02 -2.25 8.93
CA GLN A 205 -17.80 -1.55 7.66
C GLN A 205 -16.66 -2.17 6.84
N LEU A 206 -15.54 -2.52 7.48
CA LEU A 206 -14.45 -3.21 6.78
C LEU A 206 -14.88 -4.56 6.19
N ILE A 207 -15.69 -5.34 6.93
CA ILE A 207 -16.22 -6.62 6.45
C ILE A 207 -17.13 -6.40 5.23
N GLU A 208 -17.99 -5.39 5.26
CA GLU A 208 -18.87 -5.03 4.13
C GLU A 208 -18.04 -4.67 2.89
N HIS A 209 -17.03 -3.81 3.04
CA HIS A 209 -16.14 -3.43 1.94
C HIS A 209 -15.36 -4.64 1.36
N LEU A 210 -14.85 -5.52 2.23
CA LEU A 210 -14.12 -6.72 1.79
C LEU A 210 -15.04 -7.72 1.06
N GLN A 211 -16.31 -7.81 1.46
CA GLN A 211 -17.32 -8.62 0.77
C GLN A 211 -17.62 -8.03 -0.61
N GLU A 212 -17.85 -6.73 -0.70
CA GLU A 212 -18.07 -6.03 -1.96
C GLU A 212 -16.90 -6.22 -2.94
N ILE A 213 -15.66 -6.05 -2.48
CA ILE A 213 -14.46 -6.28 -3.30
C ILE A 213 -14.38 -7.74 -3.78
N CYS A 214 -14.73 -8.70 -2.93
CA CYS A 214 -14.81 -10.11 -3.31
C CYS A 214 -15.88 -10.35 -4.38
N ASP A 215 -17.05 -9.73 -4.25
CA ASP A 215 -18.16 -9.86 -5.20
C ASP A 215 -17.81 -9.23 -6.56
N LEU A 216 -17.18 -8.06 -6.56
CA LEU A 216 -16.65 -7.41 -7.78
C LEU A 216 -15.58 -8.27 -8.45
N ALA A 217 -14.62 -8.80 -7.67
CA ALA A 217 -13.60 -9.69 -8.20
C ALA A 217 -14.19 -10.98 -8.81
N ASN A 218 -15.38 -11.43 -8.35
CA ASN A 218 -16.07 -12.58 -8.92
C ASN A 218 -16.71 -12.29 -10.30
N ILE A 219 -16.95 -11.03 -10.68
CA ILE A 219 -17.51 -10.67 -12.00
C ILE A 219 -16.62 -11.15 -13.14
N PHE A 220 -15.31 -11.19 -12.90
CA PHE A 220 -14.31 -11.59 -13.90
C PHE A 220 -14.17 -13.13 -14.09
N MET A 221 -15.07 -13.97 -13.53
CA MET A 221 -15.07 -15.47 -13.58
C MET A 221 -15.96 -15.96 -14.72
#